data_AF-A0A2H3BDD5-F1
#
_entry.id   AF-A0A2H3BDD5-F1
#
_cell.length_a   1.000
_cell.length_b   1.000
_cell.length_c   1.000
_cell.angle_alpha   90.00
_cell.angle_beta   90.00
_cell.angle_gamma   90.00
#
_symmetry.space_group_name_H-M   'P 1'
#
loop_
_entity.id
_entity.type
_entity.pdbx_description
1 polymer ?
#
loop_
_entity_poly.entity_id
_entity_poly.type
_entity_poly.pdbx_seq_one_letter_code
_entity_poly.pdbx_strand_id
1 'polypeptide(L)'
;MGILLPLFGLALLCFVASSPIELMGPALSPEAFKRAVSSTYVFTVFTSVSESNLYVYTSDDGTNFNLLKGPTYTPATGLIRDPSVILHTDGKYYIAYTTDWTGTNFAIASSPDLITWTLVATIPTASSLITPDNTWAPEFFKDTNTGKLNIVVSLSTGSYGPFLPYVFTANDATLTSWSGPVVMSGISNSGLGYIDSFPVLFNGQYHLFAKAETDGKKHIEHAVASSLTGPYTFVQTGDFAGWGHVEGGCVTILPNGTHRLYADGYDSGKYIYSDSTDLYNWSAYQILPDGLSGFVRHGTVLKQK
;
A
#
# COMPACT_ATOMS: atom_id res chain seq x y z
N MET A 1 33.99 -16.14 -79.19
CA MET A 1 32.69 -15.51 -78.85
C MET A 1 32.57 -15.52 -77.34
N GLY A 2 32.45 -14.34 -76.73
CA GLY A 2 32.87 -14.05 -75.35
C GLY A 2 32.13 -14.82 -74.24
N ILE A 3 32.89 -15.16 -73.20
CA ILE A 3 32.40 -15.71 -71.93
C ILE A 3 32.10 -14.51 -71.01
N LEU A 4 30.84 -14.40 -70.57
CA LEU A 4 30.36 -13.40 -69.62
C LEU A 4 30.47 -13.98 -68.21
N LEU A 5 31.30 -13.39 -67.34
CA LEU A 5 31.25 -13.60 -65.89
C LEU A 5 30.35 -12.54 -65.25
N PRO A 6 29.46 -12.88 -64.30
CA PRO A 6 28.88 -11.89 -63.40
C PRO A 6 29.80 -11.69 -62.18
N LEU A 7 30.19 -10.44 -61.92
CA LEU A 7 30.74 -10.04 -60.63
C LEU A 7 29.63 -10.10 -59.58
N PHE A 8 29.77 -10.94 -58.56
CA PHE A 8 29.05 -10.80 -57.30
C PHE A 8 29.80 -9.80 -56.41
N GLY A 9 29.22 -8.61 -56.23
CA GLY A 9 29.67 -7.64 -55.24
C GLY A 9 29.32 -8.12 -53.84
N LEU A 10 30.34 -8.30 -52.99
CA LEU A 10 30.19 -8.60 -51.57
C LEU A 10 29.82 -7.30 -50.84
N ALA A 11 28.54 -7.10 -50.53
CA ALA A 11 28.11 -6.01 -49.66
C ALA A 11 28.47 -6.36 -48.20
N LEU A 12 29.51 -5.71 -47.68
CA LEU A 12 29.88 -5.78 -46.26
C LEU A 12 28.83 -5.00 -45.45
N LEU A 13 27.85 -5.69 -44.86
CA LEU A 13 26.96 -5.10 -43.86
C LEU A 13 27.77 -4.82 -42.60
N CYS A 14 28.15 -3.56 -42.38
CA CYS A 14 28.60 -3.10 -41.07
C CYS A 14 27.42 -3.18 -40.09
N PHE A 15 27.42 -4.18 -39.21
CA PHE A 15 26.60 -4.16 -38.00
C PHE A 15 27.12 -3.05 -37.09
N VAL A 16 26.42 -1.92 -37.08
CA VAL A 16 26.58 -0.93 -36.02
C VAL A 16 25.90 -1.53 -34.79
N ALA A 17 26.70 -1.97 -33.83
CA ALA A 17 26.19 -2.35 -32.51
C ALA A 17 25.54 -1.10 -31.89
N SER A 18 24.20 -1.07 -31.86
CA SER A 18 23.45 -0.08 -31.10
C SER A 18 23.62 -0.40 -29.62
N SER A 19 24.40 0.41 -28.91
CA SER A 19 24.42 0.39 -27.45
C SER A 19 23.00 0.62 -26.92
N PRO A 20 22.54 -0.12 -25.89
CA PRO A 20 21.26 0.18 -25.26
C PRO A 20 21.33 1.59 -24.68
N ILE A 21 20.40 2.44 -25.09
CA ILE A 21 20.16 3.74 -24.47
C ILE A 21 19.53 3.44 -23.11
N GLU A 22 20.34 3.40 -22.06
CA GLU A 22 19.81 3.53 -20.70
C GLU A 22 19.17 4.91 -20.60
N LEU A 23 17.84 4.93 -20.52
CA LEU A 23 17.07 6.13 -20.26
C LEU A 23 17.30 6.51 -18.79
N MET A 24 18.46 7.10 -18.49
CA MET A 24 18.72 7.66 -17.16
C MET A 24 17.74 8.82 -16.97
N GLY A 25 16.69 8.59 -16.17
CA GLY A 25 15.91 9.66 -15.58
C GLY A 25 16.85 10.65 -14.87
N PRO A 26 16.45 11.92 -14.70
CA PRO A 26 17.31 12.90 -14.05
C PRO A 26 17.73 12.37 -12.69
N ALA A 27 19.05 12.26 -12.48
CA ALA A 27 19.61 11.85 -11.21
C ALA A 27 19.03 12.73 -10.10
N LEU A 28 18.56 12.06 -9.06
CA LEU A 28 17.97 12.66 -7.88
C LEU A 28 18.93 13.70 -7.30
N SER A 29 18.44 14.91 -7.00
CA SER A 29 19.32 15.91 -6.38
C SER A 29 19.79 15.39 -5.01
N PRO A 30 21.05 15.61 -4.62
CA PRO A 30 21.55 15.20 -3.31
C PRO A 30 20.66 15.66 -2.14
N GLU A 31 20.01 16.81 -2.30
CA GLU A 31 19.07 17.39 -1.34
C GLU A 31 17.77 16.58 -1.25
N ALA A 32 17.20 16.14 -2.38
CA ALA A 32 16.00 15.33 -2.39
C ALA A 32 16.29 13.92 -1.82
N PHE A 33 17.44 13.34 -2.13
CA PHE A 33 17.86 12.06 -1.54
C PHE A 33 18.05 12.20 -0.04
N LYS A 34 18.75 13.25 0.39
CA LYS A 34 18.96 13.56 1.80
C LYS A 34 17.63 13.71 2.54
N ARG A 35 16.63 14.41 1.99
CA ARG A 35 15.30 14.55 2.60
C ARG A 35 14.56 13.21 2.71
N ALA A 36 14.58 12.41 1.65
CA ALA A 36 13.94 11.10 1.62
C ALA A 36 14.45 10.20 2.76
N VAL A 37 15.77 10.15 2.95
CA VAL A 37 16.40 9.32 4.00
C VAL A 37 16.51 10.00 5.37
N SER A 38 16.34 11.33 5.47
CA SER A 38 16.47 12.06 6.74
C SER A 38 15.18 12.09 7.55
N SER A 39 14.03 12.15 6.89
CA SER A 39 12.73 12.39 7.55
C SER A 39 12.34 11.23 8.48
N THR A 40 11.44 11.48 9.44
CA THR A 40 10.95 10.42 10.34
C THR A 40 9.84 9.59 9.72
N TYR A 41 9.00 10.21 8.88
CA TYR A 41 7.82 9.60 8.28
C TYR A 41 7.85 9.74 6.76
N VAL A 42 7.32 8.71 6.10
CA VAL A 42 7.07 8.63 4.66
C VAL A 42 5.60 8.34 4.48
N PHE A 43 4.93 9.08 3.59
CA PHE A 43 3.54 8.86 3.24
C PHE A 43 3.41 8.58 1.74
N THR A 44 3.02 7.35 1.39
CA THR A 44 2.73 6.94 0.01
C THR A 44 1.24 6.98 -0.23
N VAL A 45 0.79 7.65 -1.30
CA VAL A 45 -0.63 7.82 -1.61
C VAL A 45 -0.89 7.80 -3.11
N PHE A 46 -2.14 7.53 -3.50
CA PHE A 46 -2.71 8.06 -4.73
C PHE A 46 -3.56 9.32 -4.43
N THR A 47 -4.13 9.95 -5.45
CA THR A 47 -4.74 11.28 -5.30
C THR A 47 -6.14 11.34 -5.90
N SER A 48 -6.93 12.35 -5.52
CA SER A 48 -8.27 12.59 -6.06
C SER A 48 -8.29 12.94 -7.54
N VAL A 49 -7.14 13.28 -8.13
CA VAL A 49 -6.99 13.59 -9.55
C VAL A 49 -6.39 12.45 -10.37
N SER A 50 -5.89 11.38 -9.72
CA SER A 50 -5.30 10.24 -10.41
C SER A 50 -5.26 8.98 -9.55
N GLU A 51 -5.79 7.90 -10.11
CA GLU A 51 -5.81 6.54 -9.53
C GLU A 51 -4.66 5.65 -10.05
N SER A 52 -3.77 6.21 -10.87
CA SER A 52 -2.67 5.49 -11.52
C SER A 52 -1.31 6.15 -11.27
N ASN A 53 -1.20 7.06 -10.30
CA ASN A 53 0.04 7.76 -9.99
C ASN A 53 0.33 7.74 -8.50
N LEU A 54 1.53 7.28 -8.14
CA LEU A 54 2.06 7.34 -6.79
C LEU A 54 2.62 8.72 -6.49
N TYR A 55 2.26 9.25 -5.32
CA TYR A 55 2.86 10.44 -4.72
C TYR A 55 3.51 10.06 -3.41
N VAL A 56 4.66 10.66 -3.12
CA VAL A 56 5.39 10.46 -1.87
C VAL A 56 5.55 11.79 -1.17
N TYR A 57 5.19 11.80 0.11
CA TYR A 57 5.39 12.90 1.04
C TYR A 57 6.29 12.47 2.19
N THR A 58 6.92 13.44 2.83
CA THR A 58 7.79 13.22 4.00
C THR A 58 7.45 14.19 5.12
N SER A 59 7.60 13.74 6.36
CA SER A 59 7.35 14.55 7.56
C SER A 59 8.32 14.16 8.68
N ASP A 60 8.64 15.10 9.55
CA ASP A 60 9.41 14.85 10.77
C ASP A 60 8.52 14.55 11.99
N ASP A 61 7.26 14.99 11.96
CA ASP A 61 6.33 14.95 13.10
C ASP A 61 5.06 14.10 12.85
N GLY A 62 4.85 13.60 11.63
CA GLY A 62 3.65 12.83 11.28
C GLY A 62 2.40 13.71 11.14
N THR A 63 2.56 15.02 10.90
CA THR A 63 1.45 15.95 10.70
C THR A 63 1.70 16.87 9.53
N ASN A 64 2.86 17.51 9.51
CA ASN A 64 3.24 18.48 8.48
C ASN A 64 4.02 17.74 7.39
N PHE A 65 3.31 17.34 6.35
CA PHE A 65 3.85 16.55 5.25
C PHE A 65 4.20 17.44 4.05
N ASN A 66 5.44 17.33 3.60
CA ASN A 66 5.94 18.03 2.43
C ASN A 66 6.06 17.06 1.25
N LEU A 67 5.65 17.50 0.06
CA LEU A 67 5.79 16.69 -1.15
C LEU A 67 7.28 16.41 -1.41
N LEU A 68 7.64 15.13 -1.44
CA LEU A 68 8.95 14.69 -1.88
C LEU A 68 8.96 14.63 -3.42
N LYS A 69 8.02 13.88 -4.00
CA LYS A 69 7.87 13.73 -5.45
C LYS A 69 6.48 13.24 -5.83
N GLY A 70 5.97 13.74 -6.95
CA GLY A 70 4.68 13.35 -7.52
C GLY A 70 4.53 13.81 -8.97
N PRO A 71 3.98 12.98 -9.88
CA PRO A 71 3.97 11.52 -9.75
C PRO A 71 5.41 11.00 -9.67
N THR A 72 5.63 9.94 -8.90
CA THR A 72 6.94 9.30 -8.78
C THR A 72 6.97 7.88 -9.33
N TYR A 73 5.79 7.27 -9.48
CA TYR A 73 5.63 5.97 -10.11
C TYR A 73 4.27 5.88 -10.78
N THR A 74 4.27 5.35 -12.00
CA THR A 74 3.09 5.02 -12.79
C THR A 74 3.32 3.59 -13.30
N PRO A 75 2.48 2.62 -12.95
CA PRO A 75 2.62 1.28 -13.48
C PRO A 75 2.40 1.29 -15.00
N ALA A 76 3.03 0.35 -15.71
CA ALA A 76 2.92 0.27 -17.18
C ALA A 76 1.47 0.04 -17.65
N THR A 77 0.65 -0.59 -16.81
CA THR A 77 -0.76 -0.89 -17.04
C THR A 77 -1.55 -0.76 -15.74
N GLY A 78 -2.83 -0.40 -15.83
CA GLY A 78 -3.75 -0.43 -14.71
C GLY A 78 -3.61 0.75 -13.74
N LEU A 79 -3.89 0.46 -12.47
CA LEU A 79 -3.95 1.40 -11.36
C LEU A 79 -2.75 1.25 -10.42
N ILE A 80 -2.57 2.27 -9.59
CA ILE A 80 -1.82 2.17 -8.33
C ILE A 80 -2.63 2.89 -7.26
N ARG A 81 -3.52 2.14 -6.61
CA ARG A 81 -4.29 2.62 -5.47
C ARG A 81 -3.82 1.97 -4.19
N ASP A 82 -4.17 2.61 -3.08
CA ASP A 82 -4.00 2.09 -1.73
C ASP A 82 -2.57 1.60 -1.43
N PRO A 83 -1.51 2.38 -1.75
CA PRO A 83 -0.14 1.90 -1.59
C PRO A 83 0.24 1.78 -0.11
N SER A 84 0.51 0.56 0.34
CA SER A 84 1.16 0.28 1.62
C SER A 84 2.66 0.25 1.45
N VAL A 85 3.41 0.87 2.37
CA VAL A 85 4.86 1.06 2.27
C VAL A 85 5.61 0.51 3.47
N ILE A 86 6.75 -0.14 3.21
CA ILE A 86 7.73 -0.54 4.22
C ILE A 86 9.13 -0.09 3.83
N LEU A 87 9.98 0.13 4.83
CA LEU A 87 11.44 0.11 4.69
C LEU A 87 11.91 -1.30 5.02
N HIS A 88 12.42 -2.00 4.02
CA HIS A 88 12.84 -3.39 4.15
C HIS A 88 14.30 -3.51 4.62
N THR A 89 14.67 -4.70 5.08
CA THR A 89 15.99 -4.96 5.73
C THR A 89 17.19 -4.84 4.79
N ASP A 90 16.98 -4.84 3.48
CA ASP A 90 17.99 -4.56 2.46
C ASP A 90 18.18 -3.06 2.20
N GLY A 91 17.47 -2.20 2.94
CA GLY A 91 17.58 -0.75 2.87
C GLY A 91 16.74 -0.10 1.76
N LYS A 92 15.90 -0.87 1.06
CA LYS A 92 14.98 -0.35 0.04
C LYS A 92 13.58 -0.17 0.61
N TYR A 93 12.85 0.75 0.00
CA TYR A 93 11.41 0.87 0.22
C TYR A 93 10.68 -0.08 -0.72
N TYR A 94 9.62 -0.69 -0.20
CA TYR A 94 8.71 -1.51 -0.98
C TYR A 94 7.30 -0.98 -0.80
N ILE A 95 6.54 -0.98 -1.89
CA ILE A 95 5.10 -0.77 -1.84
C ILE A 95 4.36 -2.00 -2.33
N ALA A 96 3.23 -2.31 -1.69
CA ALA A 96 2.20 -3.19 -2.22
C ALA A 96 1.01 -2.32 -2.62
N TYR A 97 0.37 -2.59 -3.76
CA TYR A 97 -0.71 -1.73 -4.26
C TYR A 97 -1.78 -2.47 -5.07
N THR A 98 -2.96 -1.88 -5.10
CA THR A 98 -4.11 -2.29 -5.92
C THR A 98 -3.84 -1.99 -7.39
N THR A 99 -4.00 -2.98 -8.28
CA THR A 99 -3.65 -2.90 -9.71
C THR A 99 -4.84 -2.66 -10.64
N ASP A 100 -6.06 -2.99 -10.22
CA ASP A 100 -7.28 -2.86 -11.02
C ASP A 100 -8.53 -2.80 -10.12
N TRP A 101 -9.63 -2.26 -10.64
CA TRP A 101 -10.95 -2.40 -10.06
C TRP A 101 -11.41 -3.86 -10.08
N THR A 102 -11.20 -4.58 -11.18
CA THR A 102 -11.55 -6.02 -11.25
C THR A 102 -10.29 -6.82 -11.52
N GLY A 103 -9.94 -7.75 -10.62
CA GLY A 103 -8.69 -8.47 -10.76
C GLY A 103 -8.36 -9.42 -9.62
N THR A 104 -7.48 -10.37 -9.95
CA THR A 104 -7.03 -11.48 -9.09
C THR A 104 -5.57 -11.34 -8.68
N ASN A 105 -5.07 -10.10 -8.56
CA ASN A 105 -3.69 -9.84 -8.15
C ASN A 105 -3.54 -8.48 -7.48
N PHE A 106 -2.49 -8.36 -6.69
CA PHE A 106 -1.88 -7.08 -6.31
C PHE A 106 -0.44 -7.07 -6.84
N ALA A 107 0.21 -5.92 -6.80
CA ALA A 107 1.60 -5.80 -7.23
C ALA A 107 2.50 -5.19 -6.15
N ILE A 108 3.79 -5.48 -6.27
CA ILE A 108 4.84 -4.98 -5.40
C ILE A 108 5.85 -4.22 -6.27
N ALA A 109 6.21 -3.00 -5.86
CA ALA A 109 7.30 -2.24 -6.45
C ALA A 109 8.32 -1.87 -5.37
N SER A 110 9.57 -1.63 -5.75
CA SER A 110 10.64 -1.21 -4.85
C SER A 110 11.33 0.06 -5.31
N SER A 111 11.89 0.79 -4.35
CA SER A 111 12.67 2.00 -4.60
C SER A 111 13.84 2.10 -3.63
N PRO A 112 15.06 2.43 -4.09
CA PRO A 112 16.18 2.72 -3.20
C PRO A 112 16.10 4.12 -2.56
N ASP A 113 15.25 5.01 -3.09
CA ASP A 113 15.33 6.45 -2.84
C ASP A 113 13.96 7.16 -2.73
N LEU A 114 12.86 6.38 -2.68
CA LEU A 114 11.45 6.81 -2.73
C LEU A 114 11.02 7.53 -4.01
N ILE A 115 11.90 7.64 -5.00
CA ILE A 115 11.66 8.43 -6.21
C ILE A 115 11.67 7.55 -7.46
N THR A 116 12.67 6.69 -7.58
CA THR A 116 12.80 5.75 -8.68
C THR A 116 12.21 4.42 -8.24
N TRP A 117 11.09 4.02 -8.84
CA TRP A 117 10.39 2.79 -8.50
C TRP A 117 10.49 1.76 -9.63
N THR A 118 10.65 0.49 -9.26
CA THR A 118 10.70 -0.63 -10.20
C THR A 118 9.74 -1.72 -9.74
N LEU A 119 8.94 -2.26 -10.66
CA LEU A 119 8.08 -3.41 -10.39
C LEU A 119 8.94 -4.60 -9.96
N VAL A 120 8.57 -5.22 -8.84
CA VAL A 120 9.24 -6.39 -8.27
C VAL A 120 8.48 -7.66 -8.64
N ALA A 121 7.18 -7.69 -8.36
CA ALA A 121 6.33 -8.85 -8.62
C ALA A 121 4.86 -8.47 -8.73
N THR A 122 4.09 -9.27 -9.46
CA THR A 122 2.63 -9.29 -9.43
C THR A 122 2.21 -10.59 -8.76
N ILE A 123 1.49 -10.49 -7.64
CA ILE A 123 1.17 -11.63 -6.79
C ILE A 123 -0.27 -12.06 -7.08
N PRO A 124 -0.49 -13.29 -7.61
CA PRO A 124 -1.84 -13.80 -7.82
C PRO A 124 -2.52 -14.09 -6.47
N THR A 125 -3.79 -13.75 -6.36
CA THR A 125 -4.63 -13.97 -5.16
C THR A 125 -5.63 -15.11 -5.35
N ALA A 126 -5.88 -15.53 -6.59
CA ALA A 126 -6.65 -16.73 -6.87
C ALA A 126 -5.89 -17.98 -6.40
N SER A 127 -6.61 -18.90 -5.78
CA SER A 127 -6.10 -20.17 -5.26
C SER A 127 -7.19 -21.24 -5.33
N SER A 128 -6.91 -22.44 -4.82
CA SER A 128 -7.94 -23.47 -4.64
C SER A 128 -9.01 -23.09 -3.61
N LEU A 129 -8.76 -22.10 -2.75
CA LEU A 129 -9.66 -21.66 -1.68
C LEU A 129 -10.58 -20.51 -2.09
N ILE A 130 -10.15 -19.68 -3.04
CA ILE A 130 -10.87 -18.47 -3.46
C ILE A 130 -10.46 -18.07 -4.88
N THR A 131 -11.43 -17.64 -5.68
CA THR A 131 -11.22 -16.92 -6.93
C THR A 131 -11.88 -15.56 -6.80
N PRO A 132 -11.12 -14.49 -6.49
CA PRO A 132 -11.71 -13.18 -6.24
C PRO A 132 -12.07 -12.45 -7.55
N ASP A 133 -13.15 -11.67 -7.52
CA ASP A 133 -13.45 -10.66 -8.55
C ASP A 133 -12.69 -9.36 -8.28
N ASN A 134 -12.43 -9.04 -7.00
CA ASN A 134 -11.73 -7.84 -6.57
C ASN A 134 -10.59 -8.19 -5.60
N THR A 135 -9.42 -7.56 -5.81
CA THR A 135 -8.21 -7.72 -4.99
C THR A 135 -7.66 -6.34 -4.63
N TRP A 136 -8.01 -5.82 -3.45
CA TRP A 136 -7.80 -4.41 -3.12
C TRP A 136 -7.13 -4.18 -1.78
N ALA A 137 -6.55 -2.98 -1.63
CA ALA A 137 -5.99 -2.44 -0.40
C ALA A 137 -5.01 -3.41 0.31
N PRO A 138 -3.90 -3.79 -0.36
CA PRO A 138 -2.88 -4.59 0.29
C PRO A 138 -2.13 -3.78 1.35
N GLU A 139 -2.04 -4.30 2.57
CA GLU A 139 -1.32 -3.68 3.69
C GLU A 139 -0.18 -4.57 4.17
N PHE A 140 1.06 -4.08 4.08
CA PHE A 140 2.21 -4.76 4.67
C PHE A 140 2.11 -4.81 6.20
N PHE A 141 2.48 -5.95 6.77
CA PHE A 141 2.54 -6.14 8.20
C PHE A 141 3.75 -6.97 8.60
N LYS A 142 4.69 -6.34 9.31
CA LYS A 142 5.84 -7.04 9.91
C LYS A 142 5.45 -7.56 11.28
N ASP A 143 5.27 -8.87 11.38
CA ASP A 143 4.91 -9.54 12.63
C ASP A 143 6.15 -9.73 13.49
N THR A 144 6.31 -8.91 14.54
CA THR A 144 7.47 -8.97 15.42
C THR A 144 7.49 -10.20 16.32
N ASN A 145 6.35 -10.87 16.53
CA ASN A 145 6.31 -12.12 17.30
C ASN A 145 6.91 -13.29 16.53
N THR A 146 6.74 -13.33 15.21
CA THR A 146 7.21 -14.44 14.35
C THR A 146 8.41 -14.09 13.49
N GLY A 147 8.72 -12.79 13.34
CA GLY A 147 9.74 -12.27 12.43
C GLY A 147 9.32 -12.30 10.95
N LYS A 148 8.09 -12.70 10.64
CA LYS A 148 7.59 -12.84 9.28
C LYS A 148 7.07 -11.52 8.73
N LEU A 149 7.26 -11.32 7.43
CA LEU A 149 6.60 -10.24 6.69
C LEU A 149 5.34 -10.78 6.02
N ASN A 150 4.24 -10.06 6.21
CA ASN A 150 2.93 -10.40 5.70
C ASN A 150 2.36 -9.26 4.88
N ILE A 151 1.37 -9.56 4.04
CA ILE A 151 0.46 -8.60 3.43
C ILE A 151 -0.96 -9.04 3.76
N VAL A 152 -1.77 -8.14 4.29
CA VAL A 152 -3.22 -8.32 4.43
C VAL A 152 -3.89 -7.70 3.21
N VAL A 153 -4.74 -8.45 2.52
CA VAL A 153 -5.43 -7.98 1.29
C VAL A 153 -6.92 -8.23 1.42
N SER A 154 -7.73 -7.28 0.95
CA SER A 154 -9.17 -7.43 0.92
C SER A 154 -9.59 -8.12 -0.38
N LEU A 155 -10.21 -9.29 -0.27
CA LEU A 155 -10.68 -10.09 -1.40
C LEU A 155 -12.20 -10.19 -1.38
N SER A 156 -12.83 -10.10 -2.55
CA SER A 156 -14.27 -10.32 -2.74
C SER A 156 -14.49 -11.33 -3.86
N THR A 157 -15.47 -12.23 -3.69
CA THR A 157 -15.97 -13.14 -4.74
C THR A 157 -17.28 -12.66 -5.38
N GLY A 158 -17.68 -11.43 -5.08
CA GLY A 158 -18.75 -10.74 -5.78
C GLY A 158 -18.26 -9.38 -6.28
N SER A 159 -19.03 -8.76 -7.18
CA SER A 159 -18.67 -7.45 -7.74
C SER A 159 -18.84 -6.36 -6.68
N TYR A 160 -17.72 -5.79 -6.22
CA TYR A 160 -17.68 -4.73 -5.19
C TYR A 160 -18.17 -5.18 -3.81
N GLY A 161 -17.97 -6.46 -3.49
CA GLY A 161 -18.30 -7.08 -2.20
C GLY A 161 -19.12 -8.36 -2.34
N PRO A 162 -19.25 -9.14 -1.25
CA PRO A 162 -18.74 -8.85 0.09
C PRO A 162 -17.23 -9.14 0.25
N PHE A 163 -16.55 -8.33 1.06
CA PHE A 163 -15.10 -8.43 1.30
C PHE A 163 -14.75 -9.21 2.57
N LEU A 164 -13.63 -9.94 2.49
CA LEU A 164 -12.90 -10.50 3.63
C LEU A 164 -11.41 -10.17 3.51
N PRO A 165 -10.72 -9.93 4.64
CA PRO A 165 -9.27 -9.80 4.64
C PRO A 165 -8.58 -11.19 4.65
N TYR A 166 -7.53 -11.31 3.85
CA TYR A 166 -6.69 -12.49 3.70
C TYR A 166 -5.22 -12.15 3.91
N VAL A 167 -4.50 -13.03 4.59
CA VAL A 167 -3.06 -12.91 4.84
C VAL A 167 -2.29 -13.68 3.77
N PHE A 168 -1.30 -12.99 3.20
CA PHE A 168 -0.20 -13.57 2.44
C PHE A 168 1.09 -13.42 3.24
N THR A 169 1.95 -14.43 3.27
CA THR A 169 3.21 -14.40 4.03
C THR A 169 4.39 -14.61 3.08
N ALA A 170 5.37 -13.70 3.13
CA ALA A 170 6.56 -13.79 2.28
C ALA A 170 7.33 -15.08 2.58
N ASN A 171 7.72 -15.80 1.52
CA ASN A 171 8.51 -17.03 1.65
C ASN A 171 10.00 -16.73 1.89
N ASP A 172 10.47 -15.57 1.45
CA ASP A 172 11.85 -15.12 1.56
C ASP A 172 11.95 -13.59 1.49
N ALA A 173 13.17 -13.06 1.62
CA ALA A 173 13.46 -11.64 1.62
C ALA A 173 13.44 -10.97 0.23
N THR A 174 13.23 -11.72 -0.87
CA THR A 174 13.15 -11.16 -2.22
C THR A 174 11.78 -10.53 -2.50
N LEU A 175 10.76 -10.91 -1.73
CA LEU A 175 9.36 -10.48 -1.86
C LEU A 175 8.72 -10.84 -3.21
N THR A 176 9.31 -11.79 -3.94
CA THR A 176 8.77 -12.30 -5.22
C THR A 176 7.87 -13.52 -5.06
N SER A 177 7.86 -14.15 -3.88
CA SER A 177 7.11 -15.37 -3.59
C SER A 177 6.42 -15.29 -2.24
N TRP A 178 5.13 -15.67 -2.22
CA TRP A 178 4.25 -15.54 -1.07
C TRP A 178 3.43 -16.83 -0.88
N SER A 179 3.26 -17.23 0.37
CA SER A 179 2.29 -18.25 0.78
C SER A 179 0.94 -17.60 1.12
N GLY A 180 -0.14 -18.36 1.07
CA GLY A 180 -1.51 -17.86 1.22
C GLY A 180 -2.38 -18.18 0.00
N PRO A 181 -3.60 -17.63 -0.08
CA PRO A 181 -4.24 -16.75 0.91
C PRO A 181 -4.76 -17.51 2.15
N VAL A 182 -4.61 -16.93 3.35
CA VAL A 182 -5.24 -17.42 4.59
C VAL A 182 -6.28 -16.42 5.08
N VAL A 183 -7.55 -16.81 5.15
CA VAL A 183 -8.63 -15.91 5.62
C VAL A 183 -8.40 -15.51 7.08
N MET A 184 -8.62 -14.24 7.41
CA MET A 184 -8.60 -13.77 8.80
C MET A 184 -9.94 -14.13 9.46
N SER A 185 -9.93 -15.20 10.25
CA SER A 185 -11.12 -15.71 10.92
C SER A 185 -11.67 -14.74 11.97
N GLY A 186 -12.98 -14.76 12.21
CA GLY A 186 -13.65 -13.83 13.14
C GLY A 186 -14.06 -12.48 12.53
N ILE A 187 -13.61 -12.19 11.30
CA ILE A 187 -14.14 -11.09 10.50
C ILE A 187 -15.32 -11.61 9.66
N SER A 188 -16.43 -10.88 9.68
CA SER A 188 -17.67 -11.26 8.98
C SER A 188 -17.71 -10.66 7.59
N ASN A 189 -18.25 -11.39 6.61
CA ASN A 189 -18.57 -10.86 5.29
C ASN A 189 -20.08 -10.56 5.13
N SER A 190 -20.81 -10.44 6.24
CA SER A 190 -22.24 -10.06 6.21
C SER A 190 -22.41 -8.66 5.59
N GLY A 191 -23.47 -8.49 4.81
CA GLY A 191 -23.65 -7.27 4.00
C GLY A 191 -22.61 -7.21 2.88
N LEU A 192 -21.80 -6.15 2.86
CA LEU A 192 -20.65 -6.01 1.95
C LEU A 192 -19.29 -6.33 2.63
N GLY A 193 -19.30 -6.80 3.89
CA GLY A 193 -18.10 -7.23 4.60
C GLY A 193 -17.18 -6.11 5.06
N TYR A 194 -15.88 -6.40 5.18
CA TYR A 194 -14.84 -5.48 5.65
C TYR A 194 -13.68 -5.37 4.67
N ILE A 195 -13.18 -4.15 4.49
CA ILE A 195 -12.10 -3.79 3.58
C ILE A 195 -11.10 -2.84 4.28
N ASP A 196 -10.01 -2.47 3.60
CA ASP A 196 -8.99 -1.52 4.09
C ASP A 196 -8.45 -1.91 5.47
N SER A 197 -8.12 -3.20 5.61
CA SER A 197 -7.73 -3.79 6.89
C SER A 197 -6.29 -3.46 7.26
N PHE A 198 -6.11 -2.75 8.37
CA PHE A 198 -4.81 -2.33 8.89
C PHE A 198 -4.48 -3.04 10.22
N PRO A 199 -3.61 -4.06 10.19
CA PRO A 199 -3.19 -4.78 11.40
C PRO A 199 -2.14 -4.01 12.21
N VAL A 200 -2.25 -4.05 13.54
CA VAL A 200 -1.29 -3.48 14.50
C VAL A 200 -1.00 -4.51 15.58
N LEU A 201 0.27 -4.76 15.91
CA LEU A 201 0.64 -5.55 17.09
C LEU A 201 1.02 -4.60 18.22
N PHE A 202 0.22 -4.59 19.28
CA PHE A 202 0.40 -3.71 20.43
C PHE A 202 0.10 -4.47 21.72
N ASN A 203 0.96 -4.31 22.74
CA ASN A 203 0.84 -5.00 24.03
C ASN A 203 0.62 -6.52 23.94
N GLY A 204 1.23 -7.17 22.94
CA GLY A 204 1.12 -8.62 22.72
C GLY A 204 -0.21 -9.09 22.13
N GLN A 205 -1.06 -8.17 21.67
CA GLN A 205 -2.35 -8.45 21.03
C GLN A 205 -2.34 -7.95 19.58
N TYR A 206 -2.96 -8.71 18.68
CA TYR A 206 -3.18 -8.28 17.30
C TYR A 206 -4.46 -7.47 17.26
N HIS A 207 -4.33 -6.21 16.89
CA HIS A 207 -5.43 -5.28 16.62
C HIS A 207 -5.64 -5.21 15.11
N LEU A 208 -6.88 -5.09 14.68
CA LEU A 208 -7.26 -4.87 13.29
C LEU A 208 -8.21 -3.68 13.23
N PHE A 209 -7.80 -2.63 12.54
CA PHE A 209 -8.68 -1.54 12.14
C PHE A 209 -9.16 -1.84 10.72
N ALA A 210 -10.44 -2.13 10.56
CA ALA A 210 -11.00 -2.51 9.27
C ALA A 210 -12.27 -1.70 8.99
N LYS A 211 -12.41 -1.22 7.77
CA LYS A 211 -13.59 -0.48 7.34
C LYS A 211 -14.74 -1.45 7.07
N ALA A 212 -15.85 -1.27 7.77
CA ALA A 212 -17.10 -1.97 7.50
C ALA A 212 -17.77 -1.37 6.24
N GLU A 213 -18.04 -2.19 5.23
CA GLU A 213 -18.84 -1.78 4.05
C GLU A 213 -20.35 -2.01 4.27
N THR A 214 -20.76 -2.40 5.48
CA THR A 214 -22.14 -2.82 5.78
C THR A 214 -23.17 -1.68 5.67
N ASP A 215 -24.19 -1.87 4.83
CA ASP A 215 -25.45 -1.10 4.76
C ASP A 215 -25.32 0.43 4.85
N GLY A 216 -24.29 0.99 4.21
CA GLY A 216 -24.05 2.43 4.18
C GLY A 216 -23.38 3.02 5.42
N LYS A 217 -22.93 2.19 6.37
CA LYS A 217 -22.29 2.64 7.61
C LYS A 217 -20.83 3.06 7.46
N LYS A 218 -20.03 2.45 6.57
CA LYS A 218 -18.69 2.95 6.16
C LYS A 218 -17.77 3.47 7.29
N HIS A 219 -17.75 2.80 8.44
CA HIS A 219 -16.90 3.17 9.58
C HIS A 219 -15.68 2.26 9.65
N ILE A 220 -14.55 2.78 10.13
CA ILE A 220 -13.45 1.94 10.60
C ILE A 220 -13.85 1.39 11.97
N GLU A 221 -13.84 0.07 12.10
CA GLU A 221 -14.13 -0.65 13.34
C GLU A 221 -12.87 -1.38 13.83
N HIS A 222 -12.84 -1.72 15.11
CA HIS A 222 -11.67 -2.26 15.79
C HIS A 222 -11.97 -3.67 16.31
N ALA A 223 -11.17 -4.64 15.87
CA ALA A 223 -11.19 -6.02 16.34
C ALA A 223 -9.84 -6.46 16.89
N VAL A 224 -9.84 -7.45 17.77
CA VAL A 224 -8.63 -7.99 18.39
C VAL A 224 -8.55 -9.52 18.31
N ALA A 225 -7.34 -10.05 18.26
CA ALA A 225 -7.03 -11.47 18.24
C ALA A 225 -5.71 -11.79 18.96
N SER A 226 -5.48 -13.06 19.25
CA SER A 226 -4.20 -13.59 19.76
C SER A 226 -3.24 -14.02 18.65
N SER A 227 -3.67 -14.00 17.38
CA SER A 227 -2.84 -14.32 16.22
C SER A 227 -3.24 -13.46 15.02
N LEU A 228 -2.31 -13.25 14.08
CA LEU A 228 -2.57 -12.45 12.87
C LEU A 228 -3.77 -12.97 12.06
N THR A 229 -4.00 -14.28 11.98
CA THR A 229 -5.11 -14.88 11.22
C THR A 229 -6.37 -15.12 12.06
N GLY A 230 -6.41 -14.60 13.29
CA GLY A 230 -7.58 -14.65 14.17
C GLY A 230 -7.61 -15.87 15.12
N PRO A 231 -8.79 -16.21 15.67
CA PRO A 231 -10.07 -15.53 15.43
C PRO A 231 -10.10 -14.13 16.03
N TYR A 232 -10.55 -13.16 15.24
CA TYR A 232 -10.80 -11.79 15.68
C TYR A 232 -12.15 -11.65 16.38
N THR A 233 -12.22 -10.75 17.36
CA THR A 233 -13.45 -10.31 18.00
C THR A 233 -13.51 -8.79 17.95
N PHE A 234 -14.61 -8.24 17.42
CA PHE A 234 -14.82 -6.80 17.42
C PHE A 234 -15.03 -6.29 18.85
N VAL A 235 -14.22 -5.30 19.23
CA VAL A 235 -14.24 -4.65 20.54
C VAL A 235 -14.85 -3.25 20.48
N GLN A 236 -14.80 -2.59 19.31
CA GLN A 236 -15.44 -1.30 19.07
C GLN A 236 -15.99 -1.28 17.64
N THR A 237 -17.28 -0.95 17.49
CA THR A 237 -18.02 -1.00 16.22
C THR A 237 -18.82 0.28 16.00
N GLY A 238 -19.29 0.51 14.77
CA GLY A 238 -19.90 1.77 14.36
C GLY A 238 -18.92 2.94 14.43
N ASP A 239 -19.44 4.15 14.60
CA ASP A 239 -18.65 5.38 14.72
C ASP A 239 -18.06 5.56 16.13
N PHE A 240 -17.40 4.52 16.66
CA PHE A 240 -17.00 4.46 18.07
C PHE A 240 -16.02 5.58 18.47
N ALA A 241 -15.25 6.09 17.52
CA ALA A 241 -14.27 7.15 17.71
C ALA A 241 -14.70 8.51 17.14
N GLY A 242 -15.92 8.62 16.57
CA GLY A 242 -16.45 9.86 16.01
C GLY A 242 -15.73 10.33 14.74
N TRP A 243 -15.22 9.41 13.93
CA TRP A 243 -14.54 9.70 12.66
C TRP A 243 -15.53 9.89 11.50
N GLY A 244 -16.77 9.43 11.64
CA GLY A 244 -17.78 9.43 10.58
C GLY A 244 -17.46 8.43 9.47
N HIS A 245 -18.01 8.63 8.27
CA HIS A 245 -17.72 7.77 7.14
C HIS A 245 -16.31 8.01 6.61
N VAL A 246 -15.44 7.02 6.78
CA VAL A 246 -14.03 7.09 6.44
C VAL A 246 -13.56 5.80 5.78
N GLU A 247 -12.44 5.85 5.06
CA GLU A 247 -11.77 4.70 4.49
C GLU A 247 -10.26 4.77 4.63
N GLY A 248 -9.59 3.67 4.26
CA GLY A 248 -8.14 3.65 4.19
C GLY A 248 -7.42 3.97 5.49
N GLY A 249 -7.84 3.32 6.58
CA GLY A 249 -7.25 3.50 7.89
C GLY A 249 -5.76 3.13 7.90
N CYS A 250 -4.92 4.02 8.41
CA CYS A 250 -3.49 3.76 8.61
C CYS A 250 -3.09 4.15 10.02
N VAL A 251 -2.47 3.24 10.78
CA VAL A 251 -1.98 3.52 12.14
C VAL A 251 -0.45 3.62 12.14
N THR A 252 0.09 4.71 12.66
CA THR A 252 1.52 4.91 12.90
C THR A 252 1.79 5.31 14.35
N ILE A 253 3.05 5.34 14.77
CA ILE A 253 3.45 5.75 16.14
C ILE A 253 4.23 7.05 16.08
N LEU A 254 3.73 8.10 16.74
CA LEU A 254 4.38 9.41 16.85
C LEU A 254 5.67 9.36 17.69
N PRO A 255 6.52 10.42 17.68
CA PRO A 255 7.78 10.41 18.43
C PRO A 255 7.60 10.31 19.96
N ASN A 256 6.45 10.73 20.48
CA ASN A 256 6.08 10.64 21.89
C ASN A 256 5.47 9.27 22.29
N GLY A 257 5.37 8.31 21.36
CA GLY A 257 4.81 6.99 21.60
C GLY A 257 3.28 6.89 21.44
N THR A 258 2.60 8.00 21.13
CA THR A 258 1.17 8.00 20.82
C THR A 258 0.91 7.35 19.46
N HIS A 259 -0.14 6.54 19.35
CA HIS A 259 -0.62 6.02 18.07
C HIS A 259 -1.45 7.08 17.39
N ARG A 260 -1.23 7.25 16.09
CA ARG A 260 -2.05 8.10 15.23
C ARG A 260 -2.69 7.26 14.16
N LEU A 261 -4.01 7.32 14.05
CA LEU A 261 -4.75 6.83 12.91
C LEU A 261 -4.94 7.97 11.91
N TYR A 262 -4.67 7.71 10.64
CA TYR A 262 -5.08 8.55 9.53
C TYR A 262 -6.18 7.84 8.74
N ALA A 263 -7.09 8.61 8.15
CA ALA A 263 -8.12 8.06 7.29
C ALA A 263 -8.62 9.09 6.27
N ASP A 264 -9.15 8.59 5.16
CA ASP A 264 -9.76 9.37 4.09
C ASP A 264 -11.26 9.56 4.36
N GLY A 265 -11.67 10.78 4.71
CA GLY A 265 -13.03 11.08 5.14
C GLY A 265 -13.97 11.41 3.99
N TYR A 266 -14.95 10.54 3.77
CA TYR A 266 -16.02 10.76 2.80
C TYR A 266 -16.91 11.94 3.19
N ASP A 267 -17.40 11.96 4.44
CA ASP A 267 -18.36 12.98 4.89
C ASP A 267 -17.73 14.37 4.97
N SER A 268 -16.47 14.42 5.41
CA SER A 268 -15.74 15.68 5.53
C SER A 268 -15.20 16.16 4.18
N GLY A 269 -14.96 15.25 3.23
CA GLY A 269 -14.18 15.52 2.01
C GLY A 269 -12.73 15.89 2.34
N LYS A 270 -12.22 15.44 3.49
CA LYS A 270 -10.89 15.75 4.05
C LYS A 270 -10.17 14.48 4.46
N TYR A 271 -8.84 14.56 4.48
CA TYR A 271 -8.04 13.54 5.12
C TYR A 271 -7.93 13.89 6.61
N ILE A 272 -8.19 12.94 7.50
CA ILE A 272 -8.25 13.19 8.94
C ILE A 272 -7.15 12.42 9.66
N TYR A 273 -6.86 12.83 10.90
CA TYR A 273 -6.11 12.03 11.85
C TYR A 273 -6.67 12.11 13.26
N SER A 274 -6.44 11.09 14.06
CA SER A 274 -6.86 10.99 15.46
C SER A 274 -5.82 10.22 16.27
N ASP A 275 -5.65 10.58 17.54
CA ASP A 275 -4.57 10.10 18.38
C ASP A 275 -5.08 9.24 19.55
N SER A 276 -4.34 8.18 19.87
CA SER A 276 -4.64 7.27 20.99
C SER A 276 -3.37 6.77 21.67
N THR A 277 -3.42 6.59 22.98
CA THR A 277 -2.32 5.98 23.74
C THR A 277 -2.50 4.48 23.98
N ASP A 278 -3.71 3.95 23.76
CA ASP A 278 -4.09 2.58 24.09
C ASP A 278 -4.78 1.84 22.93
N LEU A 279 -5.04 2.50 21.80
CA LEU A 279 -5.82 2.02 20.64
C LEU A 279 -7.34 1.90 20.87
N TYR A 280 -7.83 2.27 22.06
CA TYR A 280 -9.25 2.20 22.42
C TYR A 280 -9.87 3.59 22.58
N ASN A 281 -9.16 4.51 23.21
CA ASN A 281 -9.62 5.87 23.45
C ASN A 281 -8.92 6.82 22.48
N TRP A 282 -9.71 7.44 21.61
CA TRP A 282 -9.23 8.29 20.52
C TRP A 282 -9.61 9.75 20.76
N SER A 283 -8.71 10.66 20.40
CA SER A 283 -9.01 12.09 20.39
C SER A 283 -10.06 12.43 19.33
N ALA A 284 -10.75 13.57 19.47
CA ALA A 284 -11.49 14.14 18.36
C ALA A 284 -10.56 14.27 17.13
N TYR A 285 -11.05 13.87 15.96
CA TYR A 285 -10.22 13.93 14.77
C TYR A 285 -9.87 15.37 14.41
N GLN A 286 -8.72 15.53 13.78
CA GLN A 286 -8.25 16.77 13.18
C GLN A 286 -8.14 16.58 11.68
N ILE A 287 -8.16 17.69 10.93
CA ILE A 287 -7.96 17.68 9.48
C ILE A 287 -6.45 17.73 9.19
N LEU A 288 -5.98 16.90 8.27
CA LEU A 288 -4.59 16.92 7.81
C LEU A 288 -4.29 18.28 7.15
N PRO A 289 -3.27 19.03 7.60
CA PRO A 289 -3.04 20.42 7.19
C PRO A 289 -2.42 20.53 5.78
N ASP A 290 -1.98 21.74 5.43
CA ASP A 290 -1.14 22.07 4.27
C ASP A 290 -1.68 21.67 2.90
N GLY A 291 -3.01 21.65 2.77
CA GLY A 291 -3.69 21.42 1.49
C GLY A 291 -3.67 19.97 1.01
N LEU A 292 -3.19 19.02 1.82
CA LEU A 292 -3.28 17.59 1.50
C LEU A 292 -4.72 17.07 1.61
N SER A 293 -5.49 17.61 2.54
CA SER A 293 -6.89 17.24 2.72
C SER A 293 -7.76 17.55 1.50
N GLY A 294 -8.43 16.51 0.98
CA GLY A 294 -9.21 16.57 -0.26
C GLY A 294 -8.39 16.32 -1.53
N PHE A 295 -7.07 16.17 -1.39
CA PHE A 295 -6.16 15.84 -2.49
C PHE A 295 -5.60 14.42 -2.35
N VAL A 296 -4.96 14.11 -1.23
CA VAL A 296 -4.46 12.75 -0.96
C VAL A 296 -5.62 11.83 -0.64
N ARG A 297 -5.52 10.57 -1.06
CA ARG A 297 -6.48 9.50 -0.80
C ARG A 297 -5.77 8.37 -0.05
N HIS A 298 -6.46 7.24 0.15
CA HIS A 298 -5.93 6.08 0.88
C HIS A 298 -4.47 5.74 0.52
N GLY A 299 -3.65 5.59 1.55
CA GLY A 299 -2.25 5.22 1.50
C GLY A 299 -1.70 4.96 2.91
N THR A 300 -0.38 4.83 3.04
CA THR A 300 0.26 4.43 4.30
C THR A 300 1.33 5.40 4.77
N VAL A 301 1.29 5.76 6.05
CA VAL A 301 2.31 6.53 6.76
C VAL A 301 3.27 5.59 7.49
N LEU A 302 4.41 5.33 6.84
CA LEU A 302 5.52 4.60 7.45
C LEU A 302 6.33 5.51 8.37
N LYS A 303 6.53 5.07 9.61
CA LYS A 303 7.60 5.57 10.48
C LYS A 303 8.90 4.83 10.15
N GLN A 304 9.88 5.53 9.60
CA GLN A 304 11.16 4.93 9.20
C GLN A 304 12.28 5.06 10.25
N LYS A 305 12.08 5.88 11.28
CA LYS A 305 13.05 6.14 12.37
C LYS A 305 12.38 6.21 13.73
#